data_AF-A0A3G2UKW7-F1
#
_entry.id   AF-A0A3G2UKW7-F1
#
_cell.length_a   1.000
_cell.length_b   1.000
_cell.length_c   1.000
_cell.angle_alpha   90.00
_cell.angle_beta   90.00
_cell.angle_gamma   90.00
#
_symmetry.space_group_name_H-M   'P 1'
#
loop_
_entity.id
_entity.type
_entity.pdbx_description
1 polymer ?
#
loop_
_entity_poly.entity_id
_entity_poly.type
_entity_poly.pdbx_seq_one_letter_code
_entity_poly.pdbx_strand_id
1 'polypeptide(L)'
;MPHVIDLGAGPTNEDCAQLGQSPDFDALNRLEIATYKCALIARYGAPPPGCRLAALSNAHDFGRYVTLVLHIDDETDEAVCAYAEQVEEGLGTWLEAGFSAPVIHDGETPRIVHPDSTAAVVSALLITRPRPDGRFPVPDFETLHTNLAGAFPDEAAAARARLSDVESA
;
A
#
# COMPACT_ATOMS: atom_id res chain seq x y z
N MET A 1 15.32 8.72 20.32
CA MET A 1 14.89 10.05 19.86
C MET A 1 13.91 9.82 18.72
N PRO A 2 12.85 10.62 18.61
CA PRO A 2 11.95 10.49 17.49
C PRO A 2 12.69 10.74 16.18
N HIS A 3 12.50 9.87 15.19
CA HIS A 3 13.11 10.00 13.87
C HIS A 3 12.17 9.49 12.78
N VAL A 4 12.59 9.70 11.53
CA VAL A 4 11.79 9.42 10.35
C VAL A 4 12.64 8.63 9.37
N ILE A 5 12.09 7.52 8.86
CA ILE A 5 12.65 6.74 7.76
C ILE A 5 11.84 7.07 6.51
N ASP A 6 12.51 7.49 5.43
CA ASP A 6 11.86 7.70 4.14
C ASP A 6 11.78 6.37 3.38
N LEU A 7 10.56 6.00 2.97
CA LEU A 7 10.24 4.74 2.30
C LEU A 7 10.02 4.93 0.79
N GLY A 8 10.17 6.16 0.30
CA GLY A 8 10.05 6.52 -1.11
C GLY A 8 8.63 6.80 -1.58
N ALA A 9 8.47 6.87 -2.90
CA ALA A 9 7.22 7.23 -3.57
C ALA A 9 6.34 6.02 -3.98
N GLY A 10 6.84 4.81 -3.77
CA GLY A 10 6.23 3.55 -4.21
C GLY A 10 7.27 2.41 -4.17
N PRO A 11 6.92 1.21 -4.66
CA PRO A 11 7.86 0.10 -4.77
C PRO A 11 9.06 0.43 -5.68
N THR A 12 10.25 -0.04 -5.33
CA THR A 12 11.53 0.41 -5.91
C THR A 12 11.74 0.03 -7.38
N ASN A 13 11.09 -1.03 -7.86
CA ASN A 13 11.23 -1.51 -9.25
C ASN A 13 9.99 -1.19 -10.12
N GLU A 14 9.13 -0.27 -9.68
CA GLU A 14 7.89 0.09 -10.37
C GLU A 14 7.90 1.57 -10.76
N ASP A 15 7.26 1.90 -11.88
CA ASP A 15 7.06 3.29 -12.28
C ASP A 15 6.12 4.00 -11.28
N CYS A 16 6.44 5.26 -10.98
CA CYS A 16 5.63 6.12 -10.12
C CYS A 16 5.51 7.52 -10.71
N ALA A 17 4.53 8.29 -10.23
CA ALA A 17 4.30 9.64 -10.69
C ALA A 17 5.57 10.49 -10.57
N GLN A 18 5.96 11.12 -11.67
CA GLN A 18 7.14 11.99 -11.74
C GLN A 18 6.72 13.45 -11.89
N LEU A 19 7.39 14.31 -11.13
CA LEU A 19 7.15 15.75 -11.17
C LEU A 19 7.48 16.29 -12.58
N GLY A 20 6.54 17.02 -13.17
CA GLY A 20 6.68 17.60 -14.50
C GLY A 20 6.29 16.66 -15.67
N GLN A 21 5.89 15.42 -15.41
CA GLN A 21 5.41 14.50 -16.47
C GLN A 21 3.89 14.54 -16.67
N SER A 22 3.12 14.89 -15.63
CA SER A 22 1.66 14.97 -15.70
C SER A 22 1.15 16.27 -15.06
N PRO A 23 0.14 16.94 -15.65
CA PRO A 23 -0.54 18.06 -14.99
C PRO A 23 -1.27 17.63 -13.70
N ASP A 24 -1.62 16.35 -13.58
CA ASP A 24 -2.34 15.78 -12.43
C ASP A 24 -1.40 15.16 -11.38
N PHE A 25 -0.11 15.53 -11.41
CA PHE A 25 0.94 14.95 -10.56
C PHE A 25 0.57 14.85 -9.07
N ASP A 26 0.06 15.92 -8.44
CA ASP A 26 -0.25 15.90 -7.00
C ASP A 26 -1.33 14.86 -6.66
N ALA A 27 -2.32 14.67 -7.55
CA ALA A 27 -3.37 13.66 -7.36
C ALA A 27 -2.81 12.24 -7.53
N LEU A 28 -2.02 12.00 -8.58
CA LEU A 28 -1.42 10.69 -8.85
C LEU A 28 -0.44 10.27 -7.75
N ASN A 29 0.46 11.18 -7.35
CA ASN A 29 1.43 10.91 -6.30
C ASN A 29 0.74 10.63 -4.96
N ARG A 30 -0.32 11.37 -4.58
CA ARG A 30 -1.08 11.07 -3.35
C ARG A 30 -1.78 9.71 -3.40
N LEU A 31 -2.36 9.35 -4.54
CA LEU A 31 -3.00 8.05 -4.73
C LEU A 31 -1.99 6.91 -4.59
N GLU A 32 -0.81 7.05 -5.20
CA GLU A 32 0.28 6.08 -5.08
C GLU A 32 0.76 5.94 -3.63
N ILE A 33 1.00 7.05 -2.92
CA ILE A 33 1.42 7.01 -1.50
C ILE A 33 0.35 6.36 -0.61
N ALA A 34 -0.93 6.70 -0.81
CA ALA A 34 -2.01 6.09 -0.05
C ALA A 34 -2.09 4.57 -0.30
N THR A 35 -1.93 4.14 -1.55
CA THR A 35 -1.94 2.73 -1.93
C THR A 35 -0.70 1.99 -1.43
N TYR A 36 0.47 2.62 -1.48
CA TYR A 36 1.73 2.05 -1.02
C TYR A 36 1.72 1.80 0.49
N LYS A 37 1.14 2.73 1.26
CA LYS A 37 0.87 2.51 2.69
C LYS A 37 0.04 1.24 2.93
N CYS A 38 -1.03 1.04 2.17
CA CYS A 38 -1.87 -0.16 2.28
C CYS A 38 -1.10 -1.43 1.90
N ALA A 39 -0.24 -1.37 0.88
CA ALA A 39 0.60 -2.49 0.45
C ALA A 39 1.63 -2.89 1.51
N LEU A 40 2.30 -1.93 2.16
CA LEU A 40 3.19 -2.21 3.30
C LEU A 40 2.43 -2.85 4.47
N ILE A 41 1.20 -2.38 4.75
CA ILE A 41 0.36 -2.99 5.79
C ILE A 41 -0.03 -4.42 5.42
N ALA A 42 -0.33 -4.70 4.15
CA ALA A 42 -0.58 -6.07 3.70
C ALA A 42 0.62 -6.97 3.97
N ARG A 43 1.82 -6.51 3.61
CA ARG A 43 3.05 -7.31 3.70
C ARG A 43 3.55 -7.50 5.13
N TYR A 44 3.57 -6.43 5.92
CA TYR A 44 4.26 -6.37 7.22
C TYR A 44 3.31 -6.22 8.42
N GLY A 45 2.00 -6.07 8.17
CA GLY A 45 1.00 -5.80 9.21
C GLY A 45 0.86 -4.31 9.53
N ALA A 46 -0.09 -3.98 10.41
CA ALA A 46 -0.25 -2.60 10.87
C ALA A 46 0.93 -2.17 11.77
N PRO A 47 1.39 -0.91 11.70
CA PRO A 47 2.42 -0.40 12.60
C PRO A 47 2.01 -0.59 14.07
N PRO A 48 2.90 -1.10 14.95
CA PRO A 48 2.63 -1.16 16.37
C PRO A 48 2.55 0.24 17.01
N PRO A 49 1.97 0.38 18.21
CA PRO A 49 2.05 1.61 18.98
C PRO A 49 3.52 2.06 19.14
N GLY A 50 3.79 3.35 18.97
CA GLY A 50 5.15 3.89 19.00
C GLY A 50 5.78 4.12 17.62
N CYS A 51 5.13 3.70 16.54
CA CYS A 51 5.44 4.16 15.18
C CYS A 51 4.19 4.30 14.31
N ARG A 52 4.31 5.00 13.18
CA ARG A 52 3.21 5.17 12.22
C ARG A 52 3.69 5.47 10.80
N LEU A 53 2.96 4.96 9.82
CA LEU A 53 3.13 5.32 8.41
C LEU A 53 2.37 6.61 8.08
N ALA A 54 3.07 7.59 7.51
CA ALA A 54 2.50 8.87 7.13
C ALA A 54 3.02 9.38 5.79
N ALA A 55 2.23 10.23 5.14
CA ALA A 55 2.66 10.98 3.97
C ALA A 55 3.51 12.19 4.41
N LEU A 56 4.73 12.34 3.89
CA LEU A 56 5.59 13.50 4.10
C LEU A 56 5.61 14.36 2.84
N SER A 57 5.26 15.63 2.99
CA SER A 57 5.30 16.60 1.89
C SER A 57 6.67 17.23 1.76
N ASN A 58 7.29 17.10 0.60
CA ASN A 58 8.61 17.63 0.26
C ASN A 58 8.49 18.77 -0.75
N ALA A 59 9.04 19.93 -0.40
CA ALA A 59 9.10 21.09 -1.29
C ALA A 59 10.38 21.04 -2.13
N HIS A 60 10.25 21.27 -3.44
CA HIS A 60 11.37 21.34 -4.38
C HIS A 60 11.14 22.51 -5.35
N ASP A 61 12.20 22.92 -6.05
CA ASP A 61 12.17 24.05 -7.00
C ASP A 61 11.19 23.82 -8.17
N PHE A 62 10.82 22.56 -8.43
CA PHE A 62 9.92 22.15 -9.52
C PHE A 62 8.49 21.88 -9.05
N GLY A 63 8.21 22.09 -7.76
CA GLY A 63 6.91 21.80 -7.15
C GLY A 63 7.04 20.96 -5.89
N ARG A 64 5.89 20.48 -5.40
CA ARG A 64 5.78 19.73 -4.16
C ARG A 64 5.43 18.29 -4.45
N TYR A 65 6.16 17.34 -3.88
CA TYR A 65 5.87 15.92 -3.97
C TYR A 65 5.69 15.33 -2.56
N VAL A 66 5.20 14.10 -2.50
CA VAL A 66 4.94 13.38 -1.27
C VAL A 66 5.66 12.04 -1.31
N THR A 67 6.35 11.70 -0.23
CA THR A 67 6.89 10.36 0.03
C THR A 67 6.14 9.70 1.18
N LEU A 68 6.23 8.38 1.28
CA LEU A 68 5.77 7.63 2.43
C LEU A 68 6.91 7.58 3.44
N VAL A 69 6.60 7.79 4.71
CA VAL A 69 7.59 7.73 5.79
C VAL A 69 7.09 6.88 6.95
N LEU A 70 8.02 6.26 7.66
CA LEU A 70 7.79 5.70 8.98
C LEU A 70 8.25 6.70 10.03
N HIS A 71 7.33 7.23 10.83
CA HIS A 71 7.66 7.96 12.05
C HIS A 71 7.88 6.98 13.19
N ILE A 72 9.01 7.10 13.87
CA ILE A 72 9.34 6.33 15.07
C ILE A 72 9.31 7.30 16.24
N ASP A 73 8.38 7.08 17.16
CA ASP A 73 8.19 7.89 18.37
C ASP A 73 8.90 7.24 19.59
N ASP A 74 8.99 5.90 19.63
CA ASP A 74 9.67 5.13 20.67
C ASP A 74 10.65 4.09 20.06
N GLU A 75 11.93 4.46 19.98
CA GLU A 75 13.00 3.58 19.47
C GLU A 75 13.48 2.54 20.48
N THR A 76 12.95 2.56 21.71
CA THR A 76 13.35 1.61 22.75
C THR A 76 12.42 0.40 22.82
N ASP A 77 11.25 0.49 22.19
CA ASP A 77 10.30 -0.62 22.06
C ASP A 77 10.80 -1.63 21.00
N GLU A 78 10.94 -2.89 21.41
CA GLU A 78 11.42 -3.98 20.56
C GLU A 78 10.51 -4.24 19.35
N ALA A 79 9.19 -4.08 19.50
CA ALA A 79 8.24 -4.27 18.39
C ALA A 79 8.36 -3.13 17.37
N VAL A 80 8.61 -1.90 17.82
CA VAL A 80 8.86 -0.76 16.93
C VAL A 80 10.15 -0.97 16.14
N CYS A 81 11.24 -1.39 16.80
CA CYS A 81 12.51 -1.69 16.14
C CYS A 81 12.37 -2.82 15.11
N ALA A 82 11.71 -3.91 15.49
CA ALA A 82 11.49 -5.05 14.58
C ALA A 82 10.59 -4.67 13.38
N TYR A 83 9.59 -3.80 13.58
CA TYR A 83 8.76 -3.30 12.49
C TYR A 83 9.55 -2.35 11.57
N ALA A 84 10.37 -1.46 12.13
CA ALA A 84 11.22 -0.56 11.35
C ALA A 84 12.21 -1.33 10.48
N GLU A 85 12.90 -2.34 11.03
CA GLU A 85 13.83 -3.20 10.29
C GLU A 85 13.15 -3.95 9.13
N GLN A 86 11.91 -4.42 9.32
CA GLN A 86 11.15 -5.10 8.27
C GLN A 86 10.72 -4.17 7.13
N VAL A 87 10.39 -2.91 7.45
CA VAL A 87 9.79 -1.97 6.49
C VAL A 87 10.82 -1.07 5.82
N GLU A 88 12.02 -0.89 6.37
CA GLU A 88 13.04 0.07 5.90
C GLU A 88 13.38 -0.08 4.41
N GLU A 89 13.46 -1.31 3.88
CA GLU A 89 13.72 -1.56 2.45
C GLU A 89 12.50 -1.31 1.55
N GLY A 90 11.31 -1.16 2.14
CA GLY A 90 10.06 -0.98 1.41
C GLY A 90 9.60 -2.24 0.69
N LEU A 91 9.00 -2.05 -0.49
CA LEU A 91 8.63 -3.14 -1.40
C LEU A 91 9.42 -3.05 -2.70
N GLY A 92 9.74 -4.19 -3.30
CA GLY A 92 10.31 -4.24 -4.63
C GLY A 92 9.26 -3.99 -5.73
N THR A 93 8.07 -4.57 -5.59
CA THR A 93 6.96 -4.52 -6.56
C THR A 93 5.60 -4.42 -5.87
N TRP A 94 4.53 -4.07 -6.59
CA TRP A 94 3.17 -4.14 -6.03
C TRP A 94 2.70 -5.57 -5.76
N LEU A 95 3.16 -6.51 -6.59
CA LEU A 95 2.75 -7.91 -6.59
C LEU A 95 3.11 -8.65 -5.30
N GLU A 96 4.24 -8.33 -4.67
CA GLU A 96 4.67 -8.98 -3.43
C GLU A 96 3.74 -8.70 -2.24
N ALA A 97 2.93 -7.64 -2.33
CA ALA A 97 1.88 -7.31 -1.37
C ALA A 97 0.48 -7.73 -1.86
N GLY A 98 0.36 -8.38 -3.02
CA GLY A 98 -0.93 -8.76 -3.62
C GLY A 98 -1.68 -7.58 -4.28
N PHE A 99 -0.99 -6.47 -4.55
CA PHE A 99 -1.54 -5.29 -5.21
C PHE A 99 -1.20 -5.28 -6.70
N SER A 100 -2.02 -4.59 -7.47
CA SER A 100 -1.61 -4.02 -8.76
C SER A 100 -1.31 -2.54 -8.56
N ALA A 101 -0.45 -1.96 -9.42
CA ALA A 101 -0.21 -0.52 -9.41
C ALA A 101 -1.55 0.26 -9.51
N PRO A 102 -1.77 1.32 -8.72
CA PRO A 102 -2.98 2.13 -8.80
C PRO A 102 -3.03 3.00 -10.05
N VAL A 103 -1.87 3.26 -10.65
CA VAL A 103 -1.68 4.04 -11.88
C VAL A 103 -0.69 3.28 -12.76
N ILE A 104 -0.93 3.27 -14.07
CA ILE A 104 0.02 2.73 -15.06
C ILE A 104 0.59 3.91 -15.85
N HIS A 105 1.92 3.98 -15.94
CA HIS A 105 2.68 5.03 -16.62
C HIS A 105 3.25 4.54 -17.97
N ASP A 106 2.44 3.86 -18.79
CA ASP A 106 2.86 3.22 -20.05
C ASP A 106 2.75 4.13 -21.31
N GLY A 107 2.76 5.46 -21.14
CA GLY A 107 2.66 6.42 -22.24
C GLY A 107 2.63 7.89 -21.79
N GLU A 108 2.19 8.80 -22.68
CA GLU A 108 2.14 10.25 -22.41
C GLU A 108 1.11 10.65 -21.34
N THR A 109 0.09 9.83 -21.11
CA THR A 109 -0.97 10.11 -20.12
C THR A 109 -1.14 8.90 -19.20
N PRO A 110 -0.89 9.06 -17.89
CA PRO A 110 -1.07 8.00 -16.91
C PRO A 110 -2.51 7.48 -16.89
N ARG A 111 -2.68 6.16 -16.76
CA ARG A 111 -3.99 5.51 -16.64
C ARG A 111 -4.26 5.11 -15.20
N ILE A 112 -5.31 5.66 -14.60
CA ILE A 112 -5.77 5.28 -13.26
C ILE A 112 -6.44 3.89 -13.34
N VAL A 113 -5.90 2.92 -12.59
CA VAL A 113 -6.43 1.56 -12.43
C VAL A 113 -7.38 1.50 -11.25
N HIS A 114 -6.97 2.10 -10.13
CA HIS A 114 -7.75 2.18 -8.89
C HIS A 114 -8.04 3.65 -8.60
N PRO A 115 -9.31 4.07 -8.46
CA PRO A 115 -9.64 5.47 -8.22
C PRO A 115 -9.20 5.99 -6.85
N ASP A 116 -9.03 5.10 -5.88
CA ASP A 116 -8.58 5.37 -4.52
C ASP A 116 -7.93 4.14 -3.89
N SER A 117 -7.32 4.30 -2.71
CA SER A 117 -6.67 3.20 -1.98
C SER A 117 -7.66 2.16 -1.46
N THR A 118 -8.92 2.54 -1.17
CA THR A 118 -9.98 1.61 -0.77
C THR A 118 -10.27 0.61 -1.91
N ALA A 119 -10.41 1.08 -3.15
CA ALA A 119 -10.59 0.23 -4.32
C ALA A 119 -9.39 -0.71 -4.52
N ALA A 120 -8.17 -0.21 -4.33
CA ALA A 120 -6.95 -1.02 -4.40
C ALA A 120 -6.93 -2.13 -3.31
N VAL A 121 -7.28 -1.79 -2.07
CA VAL A 121 -7.39 -2.76 -0.95
C VAL A 121 -8.44 -3.83 -1.23
N VAL A 122 -9.64 -3.43 -1.70
CA VAL A 122 -10.69 -4.41 -2.07
C VAL A 122 -10.21 -5.33 -3.19
N SER A 123 -9.51 -4.80 -4.18
CA SER A 123 -8.90 -5.62 -5.23
C SER A 123 -7.86 -6.60 -4.67
N ALA A 124 -6.97 -6.15 -3.78
CA ALA A 124 -5.96 -7.00 -3.14
C ALA A 124 -6.58 -8.11 -2.28
N LEU A 125 -7.65 -7.80 -1.54
CA LEU A 125 -8.43 -8.79 -0.77
C LEU A 125 -9.05 -9.85 -1.68
N LEU A 126 -9.55 -9.46 -2.86
CA LEU A 126 -10.06 -10.41 -3.85
C LEU A 126 -8.94 -11.26 -4.45
N ILE A 127 -7.77 -10.68 -4.76
CA ILE A 127 -6.61 -11.41 -5.30
C ILE A 127 -6.08 -12.44 -4.30
N THR A 128 -5.94 -12.04 -3.04
CA THR A 128 -5.31 -12.83 -1.97
C THR A 128 -6.28 -13.79 -1.27
N ARG A 129 -7.56 -13.82 -1.66
CA ARG A 129 -8.60 -14.60 -0.96
C ARG A 129 -8.29 -16.11 -0.91
N PRO A 130 -8.73 -16.81 0.14
CA PRO A 130 -8.72 -18.26 0.14
C PRO A 130 -9.73 -18.80 -0.89
N ARG A 131 -9.53 -20.05 -1.31
CA ARG A 131 -10.51 -20.82 -2.07
C ARG A 131 -11.73 -21.16 -1.20
N PRO A 132 -12.85 -21.64 -1.78
CA PRO A 132 -14.02 -22.07 -1.01
C PRO A 132 -13.75 -23.14 0.06
N ASP A 133 -12.68 -23.92 -0.08
CA ASP A 133 -12.22 -24.90 0.91
C ASP A 133 -11.34 -24.30 2.03
N GLY A 134 -11.20 -22.96 2.05
CA GLY A 134 -10.40 -22.21 3.02
C GLY A 134 -8.89 -22.17 2.73
N ARG A 135 -8.42 -22.84 1.66
CA ARG A 135 -6.98 -22.90 1.36
C ARG A 135 -6.53 -21.74 0.50
N PHE A 136 -5.39 -21.15 0.86
CA PHE A 136 -4.75 -20.12 0.05
C PHE A 136 -4.01 -20.75 -1.14
N PRO A 137 -4.17 -20.21 -2.37
CA PRO A 137 -3.51 -20.76 -3.56
C PRO A 137 -2.00 -20.50 -3.58
N VAL A 138 -1.54 -19.45 -2.88
CA VAL A 138 -0.14 -19.08 -2.68
C VAL A 138 0.06 -18.95 -1.17
N PRO A 139 1.10 -19.57 -0.57
CA PRO A 139 1.32 -19.53 0.88
C PRO A 139 1.31 -18.11 1.47
N ASP A 140 2.03 -17.18 0.83
CA ASP A 140 2.12 -15.78 1.27
C ASP A 140 0.77 -15.05 1.28
N PHE A 141 -0.22 -15.51 0.50
CA PHE A 141 -1.54 -14.85 0.48
C PHE A 141 -2.28 -14.95 1.81
N GLU A 142 -2.01 -15.98 2.62
CA GLU A 142 -2.62 -16.09 3.95
C GLU A 142 -2.22 -14.89 4.83
N THR A 143 -0.92 -14.57 4.86
CA THR A 143 -0.39 -13.42 5.61
C THR A 143 -0.98 -12.11 5.08
N LEU A 144 -0.91 -11.90 3.76
CA LEU A 144 -1.40 -10.68 3.13
C LEU A 144 -2.90 -10.47 3.40
N HIS A 145 -3.70 -11.52 3.20
CA HIS A 145 -5.15 -11.46 3.38
C HIS A 145 -5.52 -11.22 4.83
N THR A 146 -4.84 -11.87 5.78
CA THR A 146 -5.08 -11.71 7.22
C THR A 146 -4.76 -10.29 7.67
N ASN A 147 -3.61 -9.75 7.26
CA ASN A 147 -3.21 -8.38 7.59
C ASN A 147 -4.19 -7.36 7.01
N LEU A 148 -4.57 -7.51 5.73
CA LEU A 148 -5.54 -6.63 5.08
C LEU A 148 -6.90 -6.68 5.76
N ALA A 149 -7.43 -7.89 6.03
CA ALA A 149 -8.74 -8.03 6.67
C ALA A 149 -8.76 -7.48 8.10
N GLY A 150 -7.64 -7.60 8.83
CA GLY A 150 -7.49 -7.03 10.17
C GLY A 150 -7.39 -5.50 10.18
N ALA A 151 -6.66 -4.92 9.22
CA ALA A 151 -6.44 -3.47 9.15
C ALA A 151 -7.59 -2.71 8.46
N PHE A 152 -8.32 -3.36 7.54
CA PHE A 152 -9.33 -2.76 6.67
C PHE A 152 -10.64 -3.57 6.69
N PRO A 153 -11.36 -3.60 7.84
CA PRO A 153 -12.53 -4.47 8.01
C PRO A 153 -13.71 -4.10 7.09
N ASP A 154 -13.87 -2.83 6.75
CA ASP A 154 -14.93 -2.35 5.87
C ASP A 154 -14.68 -2.77 4.42
N GLU A 155 -13.44 -2.64 3.94
CA GLU A 155 -13.00 -3.15 2.64
C GLU A 155 -13.11 -4.68 2.56
N ALA A 156 -12.79 -5.38 3.64
CA ALA A 156 -13.00 -6.83 3.74
C ALA A 156 -14.48 -7.21 3.65
N ALA A 157 -15.39 -6.40 4.22
CA ALA A 157 -16.82 -6.60 4.04
C ALA A 157 -17.25 -6.35 2.58
N ALA A 158 -16.75 -5.27 1.95
CA ALA A 158 -17.05 -4.95 0.56
C ALA A 158 -16.55 -6.04 -0.41
N ALA A 159 -15.35 -6.59 -0.19
CA ALA A 159 -14.81 -7.69 -1.00
C ALA A 159 -15.70 -8.95 -0.92
N ARG A 160 -16.17 -9.32 0.28
CA ARG A 160 -17.08 -10.46 0.50
C ARG A 160 -18.43 -10.27 -0.19
N ALA A 161 -18.99 -9.06 -0.15
CA ALA A 161 -20.24 -8.75 -0.84
C ALA A 161 -20.14 -8.96 -2.35
N ARG A 162 -19.04 -8.49 -2.98
CA ARG A 162 -18.81 -8.68 -4.43
C ARG A 162 -18.77 -10.15 -4.86
N LEU A 163 -18.27 -11.04 -4.02
CA LEU A 163 -18.25 -12.48 -4.31
C LEU A 163 -19.65 -13.09 -4.25
N SER A 164 -20.46 -12.67 -3.28
CA SER A 164 -21.84 -13.14 -3.11
C SER A 164 -22.73 -12.75 -4.29
N ASP A 165 -22.53 -11.55 -4.84
CA ASP A 165 -23.26 -11.05 -6.01
C ASP A 165 -22.91 -11.83 -7.29
N VAL A 166 -21.64 -12.23 -7.45
CA VAL A 166 -21.18 -13.03 -8.61
C VAL A 166 -21.71 -14.46 -8.56
N GLU A 167 -21.82 -15.06 -7.38
CA GLU A 167 -22.40 -16.41 -7.22
C GLU A 167 -23.93 -16.46 -7.42
N SER A 168 -24.58 -15.30 -7.36
CA SER A 168 -26.04 -15.16 -7.50
C SER A 168 -26.50 -14.77 -8.91
N ALA A 169 -25.57 -14.46 -9.82
CA ALA A 169 -25.83 -14.01 -11.20
C ALA A 169 -25.68 -15.16 -12.22
#